data_AF-A0A920HGA3-F1
#
_entry.id   AF-A0A920HGA3-F1
#
_cell.length_a   1.000
_cell.length_b   1.000
_cell.length_c   1.000
_cell.angle_alpha   90.00
_cell.angle_beta   90.00
_cell.angle_gamma   90.00
#
_symmetry.space_group_name_H-M   'P 1'
#
loop_
_entity.id
_entity.type
_entity.pdbx_description
1 polymer ?
#
loop_
_entity_poly.entity_id
_entity_poly.type
_entity_poly.pdbx_seq_one_letter_code
_entity_poly.pdbx_strand_id
1 'polypeptide(L)'
;MWIPDLFMKRVENNEEWTLMCPNECPGLYDCHGDEFDKLYVKYEKKSKGRKSIKARELWEKILSLRLRLVHLTCFTKILQTENQIKNLGTIRSSNLCTEILEYTSKDEIAVCNLASLLCQCLWKMGNLIIKNFMMLQLE
;
A
#
# COMPACT_ATOMS: atom_id res chain seq x y z
N MET A 1 0.66 3.07 -7.74
CA MET A 1 1.34 1.79 -8.03
C MET A 1 1.31 0.92 -6.78
N TRP A 2 0.84 -0.32 -6.89
CA TRP A 2 0.78 -1.30 -5.79
C TRP A 2 2.05 -2.15 -5.85
N ILE A 3 3.03 -1.88 -4.98
CA ILE A 3 4.37 -2.47 -5.09
C ILE A 3 4.57 -3.60 -4.08
N PRO A 4 4.79 -4.84 -4.54
CA PRO A 4 5.12 -5.95 -3.67
C PRO A 4 6.51 -5.78 -3.05
N ASP A 5 6.65 -6.19 -1.80
CA ASP A 5 7.92 -6.11 -1.07
C ASP A 5 9.06 -6.84 -1.76
N LEU A 6 8.79 -7.97 -2.40
CA LEU A 6 9.79 -8.70 -3.18
C LEU A 6 10.46 -7.80 -4.22
N PHE A 7 9.69 -6.93 -4.87
CA PHE A 7 10.25 -5.99 -5.84
C PHE A 7 11.27 -5.07 -5.18
N MET A 8 10.97 -4.52 -4.00
CA MET A 8 11.89 -3.64 -3.27
C MET A 8 13.14 -4.38 -2.79
N LYS A 9 13.00 -5.62 -2.30
CA LYS A 9 14.14 -6.48 -1.95
C LYS A 9 15.05 -6.71 -3.16
N ARG A 10 14.47 -6.96 -4.34
CA ARG A 10 15.23 -7.14 -5.58
C ARG A 10 15.90 -5.86 -6.08
N VAL A 11 15.28 -4.70 -5.86
CA VAL A 11 15.90 -3.40 -6.14
C VAL A 11 17.14 -3.19 -5.26
N GLU A 12 17.03 -3.47 -3.96
CA GLU A 12 18.13 -3.35 -3.00
C GLU A 12 19.28 -4.31 -3.32
N ASN A 13 18.97 -5.57 -3.62
CA ASN A 13 19.95 -6.59 -3.96
C ASN A 13 20.47 -6.52 -5.42
N ASN A 14 20.01 -5.57 -6.22
CA ASN A 14 20.35 -5.43 -7.64
C ASN A 14 20.05 -6.70 -8.47
N GLU A 15 18.94 -7.36 -8.16
CA GLU A 15 18.46 -8.57 -8.82
C GLU A 15 17.58 -8.25 -10.05
N GLU A 16 17.21 -9.28 -10.80
CA GLU A 16 16.28 -9.15 -11.92
C GLU A 16 14.82 -9.22 -11.47
N TRP A 17 13.97 -8.46 -12.15
CA TRP A 17 12.52 -8.51 -12.02
C TRP A 17 11.89 -9.01 -13.32
N THR A 18 11.03 -10.02 -13.20
CA THR A 18 10.36 -10.68 -14.31
C THR A 18 8.96 -10.11 -14.52
N LEU A 19 8.69 -9.60 -15.72
CA LEU A 19 7.38 -9.12 -16.13
C LEU A 19 6.50 -10.31 -16.55
N MET A 20 5.33 -10.43 -15.94
CA MET A 20 4.39 -11.54 -16.14
C MET A 20 3.05 -11.05 -16.70
N CYS A 21 2.42 -11.87 -17.53
CA CYS A 21 1.06 -11.62 -17.98
C CYS A 21 0.06 -12.18 -16.94
N PRO A 22 -0.92 -11.40 -16.47
CA PRO A 22 -1.89 -11.88 -15.47
C PRO A 22 -2.75 -13.05 -15.97
N ASN A 23 -2.93 -13.18 -17.29
CA ASN A 23 -3.64 -14.32 -17.88
C ASN A 23 -2.81 -15.63 -17.82
N GLU A 24 -1.48 -15.53 -17.94
CA GLU A 24 -0.57 -16.69 -17.92
C GLU A 24 -0.18 -17.08 -16.48
N CYS A 25 -0.15 -16.09 -15.59
CA CYS A 25 0.21 -16.17 -14.18
C CYS A 25 -0.94 -15.67 -13.29
N PRO A 26 -2.09 -16.38 -13.25
CA PRO A 26 -3.22 -15.97 -12.44
C PRO A 26 -2.92 -16.06 -10.94
N GLY A 27 -3.64 -15.28 -10.15
CA GLY A 27 -3.57 -15.27 -8.68
C GLY A 27 -2.52 -14.36 -8.07
N LEU A 28 -1.59 -13.78 -8.87
CA LEU A 28 -0.57 -12.86 -8.35
C LEU A 28 -1.15 -11.57 -7.75
N TYR A 29 -2.35 -11.15 -8.16
CA TYR A 29 -3.03 -9.98 -7.61
C TYR A 29 -4.00 -10.32 -6.47
N ASP A 30 -4.22 -11.62 -6.21
CA ASP A 30 -5.10 -12.12 -5.15
C ASP A 30 -4.33 -12.62 -3.92
N CYS A 31 -3.00 -12.51 -3.93
CA CYS A 31 -2.15 -12.84 -2.79
C CYS A 31 -1.16 -11.71 -2.48
N HIS A 32 -0.55 -11.77 -1.30
CA HIS A 32 0.41 -10.78 -0.82
C HIS A 32 1.44 -11.45 0.09
N GLY A 33 2.50 -10.70 0.45
CA GLY A 33 3.53 -11.17 1.36
C GLY A 33 4.20 -12.47 0.90
N ASP A 34 4.39 -13.41 1.82
CA ASP A 34 5.13 -14.65 1.54
C ASP A 34 4.42 -15.56 0.52
N GLU A 35 3.08 -15.49 0.43
CA GLU A 35 2.33 -16.23 -0.58
C GLU A 35 2.58 -15.69 -1.99
N PHE A 36 2.65 -14.36 -2.11
CA PHE A 36 3.05 -13.71 -3.35
C PHE A 36 4.48 -14.10 -3.73
N ASP A 37 5.43 -14.02 -2.79
CA ASP A 37 6.84 -14.35 -3.05
C ASP A 37 6.99 -15.79 -3.55
N LYS A 38 6.31 -16.75 -2.90
CA LYS A 38 6.30 -18.17 -3.32
C LYS A 38 5.67 -18.37 -4.70
N LEU A 39 4.53 -17.74 -4.97
CA LEU A 39 3.81 -17.90 -6.22
C LEU A 39 4.57 -17.27 -7.39
N TYR A 40 5.13 -16.09 -7.17
CA TYR A 40 5.94 -15.36 -8.15
C TYR A 40 7.19 -16.18 -8.54
N VAL A 41 7.97 -16.63 -7.55
CA VAL A 41 9.16 -17.46 -7.80
C VAL A 41 8.80 -18.79 -8.47
N LYS A 42 7.63 -19.38 -8.14
CA LYS A 42 7.13 -20.58 -8.83
C LYS A 42 6.87 -20.32 -10.31
N TYR A 43 6.35 -19.16 -10.69
CA TYR A 43 6.12 -18.80 -12.09
C TYR A 43 7.41 -18.49 -12.83
N GLU A 44 8.39 -17.87 -12.17
CA GLU A 44 9.73 -17.70 -12.74
C GLU A 44 10.40 -19.05 -13.05
N LYS A 45 10.35 -20.00 -12.10
CA LYS A 45 10.88 -21.37 -12.31
C LYS A 45 10.20 -22.13 -13.46
N LYS A 46 8.95 -21.77 -13.76
CA LYS A 46 8.19 -22.35 -14.88
C LYS A 46 8.38 -21.58 -16.19
N SER A 47 9.29 -20.59 -16.23
CA SER A 47 9.55 -19.75 -17.39
C SER A 47 8.30 -19.09 -17.97
N LYS A 48 7.34 -18.74 -17.11
CA LYS A 48 6.12 -18.00 -17.50
C LYS A 48 6.32 -16.48 -17.57
N GLY A 49 7.55 -16.02 -17.37
CA GLY A 49 7.93 -14.62 -17.53
C GLY A 49 8.06 -14.24 -18.99
N ARG A 50 7.56 -13.06 -19.37
CA ARG A 50 7.71 -12.54 -20.74
C ARG A 50 9.04 -11.83 -20.96
N LYS A 51 9.51 -11.09 -19.94
CA LYS A 51 10.75 -10.34 -20.01
C LYS A 51 11.31 -10.14 -18.61
N SER A 52 12.59 -10.46 -18.43
CA SER A 52 13.33 -10.14 -17.21
C SER A 52 14.20 -8.91 -17.46
N ILE A 53 14.20 -7.98 -16.52
CA ILE A 53 14.97 -6.74 -16.55
C ILE A 53 15.58 -6.51 -15.18
N LYS A 54 16.65 -5.73 -15.06
CA LYS A 54 17.17 -5.37 -13.74
C LYS A 54 16.12 -4.58 -12.96
N ALA A 55 15.83 -5.01 -11.73
CA ALA A 55 14.84 -4.36 -10.88
C ALA A 55 15.16 -2.88 -10.66
N ARG A 56 16.45 -2.57 -10.53
CA ARG A 56 16.96 -1.20 -10.38
C ARG A 56 16.67 -0.31 -11.59
N GLU A 57 16.84 -0.81 -12.80
CA GLU A 57 16.51 -0.06 -14.03
C GLU A 57 15.01 0.24 -14.13
N LEU A 58 14.16 -0.71 -13.72
CA LEU A 58 12.72 -0.48 -13.65
C LEU A 58 12.38 0.58 -12.60
N TRP A 59 13.01 0.51 -11.43
CA TRP A 59 12.81 1.46 -10.34
C TRP A 59 13.22 2.88 -10.72
N GLU A 60 14.37 3.06 -11.36
CA GLU A 60 14.83 4.35 -11.87
C GLU A 60 13.83 4.96 -12.86
N LYS A 61 13.26 4.13 -13.76
CA LYS A 61 12.20 4.58 -14.67
C LYS A 61 10.95 5.03 -13.90
N ILE A 62 10.52 4.28 -12.89
CA ILE A 62 9.38 4.63 -12.03
C ILE A 62 9.62 5.97 -11.33
N LEU A 63 10.80 6.17 -10.76
CA LEU A 63 11.19 7.43 -10.12
C LEU A 63 11.21 8.59 -11.14
N SER A 64 11.75 8.36 -12.34
CA SER A 64 11.78 9.38 -13.39
C SER A 64 10.39 9.82 -13.86
N LEU A 65 9.40 8.91 -13.81
CA LEU A 65 8.01 9.21 -14.13
C LEU A 65 7.34 9.98 -13.01
N ARG A 66 7.66 9.67 -11.74
CA ARG A 66 7.15 10.41 -10.57
C ARG A 66 7.64 11.85 -10.49
N LEU A 67 8.87 12.11 -10.93
CA LEU A 67 9.39 13.47 -11.01
C LEU A 67 8.63 14.31 -12.05
N ARG A 68 8.07 13.67 -13.08
CA ARG A 68 7.36 14.34 -14.19
C ARG A 68 5.85 14.36 -14.01
N LEU A 69 5.28 13.40 -13.28
CA LEU A 69 3.85 13.18 -13.12
C LEU A 69 3.56 12.87 -11.66
N VAL A 70 2.50 13.45 -11.10
CA VAL A 70 2.08 13.19 -9.71
C VAL A 70 1.40 11.82 -9.63
N HIS A 71 2.20 10.76 -9.58
CA HIS A 71 1.73 9.38 -9.44
C HIS A 71 2.01 8.83 -8.04
N LEU A 72 0.94 8.45 -7.33
CA LEU A 72 1.03 7.90 -5.98
C LEU A 72 1.43 6.41 -6.02
N THR A 73 2.24 5.99 -5.03
CA THR A 73 2.68 4.60 -4.86
C THR A 73 2.36 4.13 -3.45
N CYS A 74 1.88 2.90 -3.36
CA CYS A 74 1.50 2.23 -2.12
C CYS A 74 2.33 0.93 -2.01
N PHE A 75 2.87 0.66 -0.82
CA PHE A 75 3.67 -0.54 -0.53
C PHE A 75 2.80 -1.61 0.14
N THR A 76 2.74 -2.81 -0.42
CA THR A 76 1.63 -3.73 -0.12
C THR A 76 1.71 -4.40 1.25
N LYS A 77 2.89 -4.73 1.78
CA LYS A 77 2.98 -5.56 3.00
C LYS A 77 2.52 -4.84 4.26
N ILE A 78 2.99 -3.62 4.48
CA ILE A 78 2.60 -2.83 5.66
C ILE A 78 1.08 -2.64 5.66
N LEU A 79 0.57 -2.25 4.50
CA LEU A 79 -0.85 -1.97 4.31
C LEU A 79 -1.70 -3.22 4.58
N GLN A 80 -1.31 -4.41 4.12
CA GLN A 80 -2.16 -5.60 4.29
C GLN A 80 -2.02 -6.31 5.65
N THR A 81 -0.84 -6.25 6.28
CA THR A 81 -0.60 -6.97 7.54
C THR A 81 -1.32 -6.32 8.72
N GLU A 82 -1.37 -4.98 8.73
CA GLU A 82 -1.96 -4.18 9.81
C GLU A 82 -3.46 -3.93 9.63
N ASN A 83 -4.03 -4.34 8.49
CA ASN A 83 -5.45 -4.12 8.20
C ASN A 83 -6.35 -5.06 8.99
N GLN A 84 -7.35 -4.49 9.67
CA GLN A 84 -8.32 -5.23 10.49
C GLN A 84 -9.28 -6.09 9.63
N ILE A 85 -9.44 -5.75 8.35
CA ILE A 85 -10.37 -6.38 7.40
C ILE A 85 -9.70 -7.53 6.61
N LYS A 86 -8.47 -7.93 6.97
CA LYS A 86 -7.70 -8.98 6.28
C LYS A 86 -8.41 -10.34 6.12
N ASN A 87 -9.42 -10.61 6.95
CA ASN A 87 -10.21 -11.85 6.87
C ASN A 87 -11.08 -11.95 5.61
N LEU A 88 -11.41 -10.83 4.96
CA LEU A 88 -12.22 -10.83 3.72
C LEU A 88 -11.40 -11.20 2.48
N GLY A 89 -10.08 -11.04 2.55
CA GLY A 89 -9.16 -11.38 1.47
C GLY A 89 -8.14 -10.26 1.18
N THR A 90 -7.39 -10.47 0.10
CA THR A 90 -6.32 -9.56 -0.34
C THR A 90 -6.90 -8.23 -0.84
N ILE A 91 -6.45 -7.12 -0.27
CA ILE A 91 -6.77 -5.77 -0.75
C ILE A 91 -5.99 -5.50 -2.04
N ARG A 92 -6.72 -5.20 -3.11
CA ARG A 92 -6.15 -5.08 -4.47
C ARG A 92 -5.64 -3.69 -4.81
N SER A 93 -6.14 -2.64 -4.15
CA SER A 93 -5.74 -1.25 -4.37
C SER A 93 -6.16 -0.36 -3.20
N SER A 94 -5.73 0.90 -3.25
CA SER A 94 -6.23 1.99 -2.41
C SER A 94 -7.21 2.88 -3.20
N ASN A 95 -7.74 3.93 -2.58
CA ASN A 95 -8.53 4.96 -3.26
C ASN A 95 -7.64 5.98 -3.99
N LEU A 96 -8.27 7.02 -4.57
CA LEU A 96 -7.60 8.07 -5.33
C LEU A 96 -6.52 8.81 -4.52
N CYS A 97 -6.77 9.05 -3.24
CA CYS A 97 -5.92 9.85 -2.37
C CYS A 97 -4.94 9.00 -1.52
N THR A 98 -4.98 7.68 -1.67
CA THR A 98 -4.10 6.67 -1.05
C THR A 98 -4.19 6.47 0.46
N GLU A 99 -5.19 7.04 1.12
CA GLU A 99 -5.45 6.92 2.55
C GLU A 99 -6.38 5.76 2.91
N ILE A 100 -7.18 5.27 1.96
CA ILE A 100 -8.19 4.22 2.22
C ILE A 100 -7.71 2.86 1.73
N LEU A 101 -7.84 1.86 2.58
CA LEU A 101 -7.44 0.47 2.32
C LEU A 101 -8.63 -0.45 2.61
N GLU A 102 -9.48 -0.65 1.62
CA GLU A 102 -10.71 -1.44 1.75
C GLU A 102 -10.70 -2.62 0.78
N TYR A 103 -11.36 -3.70 1.20
CA TYR A 103 -11.54 -4.87 0.37
C TYR A 103 -12.51 -4.57 -0.77
N THR A 104 -12.24 -5.12 -1.96
CA THR A 104 -13.11 -5.01 -3.13
C THR A 104 -13.19 -6.35 -3.83
N SER A 105 -14.37 -6.69 -4.32
CA SER A 105 -14.62 -7.93 -5.06
C SER A 105 -15.45 -7.64 -6.30
N LYS A 106 -15.91 -8.69 -6.99
CA LYS A 106 -16.83 -8.54 -8.12
C LYS A 106 -18.20 -8.02 -7.66
N ASP A 107 -18.59 -8.40 -6.45
CA ASP A 107 -19.92 -8.14 -5.88
C ASP A 107 -19.88 -7.03 -4.82
N GLU A 108 -18.69 -6.58 -4.41
CA GLU A 108 -18.49 -5.58 -3.36
C GLU A 108 -17.68 -4.38 -3.85
N ILE A 109 -18.29 -3.20 -3.74
CA ILE A 109 -17.66 -1.91 -4.05
C ILE A 109 -17.43 -1.16 -2.72
N ALA A 110 -16.16 -0.94 -2.40
CA ALA A 110 -15.71 -0.15 -1.26
C ALA A 110 -16.13 1.33 -1.37
N VAL A 111 -16.46 1.97 -0.24
CA VAL A 111 -16.93 3.37 -0.20
C VAL A 111 -16.29 4.12 0.95
N CYS A 112 -15.65 5.24 0.64
CA CYS A 112 -14.96 6.08 1.61
C CYS A 112 -15.92 7.07 2.29
N ASN A 113 -16.22 6.86 3.58
CA ASN A 113 -16.97 7.82 4.41
C ASN A 113 -16.00 8.60 5.28
N LEU A 114 -15.74 9.86 4.91
CA LEU A 114 -14.63 10.65 5.46
C LEU A 114 -15.13 11.87 6.24
N ALA A 115 -14.50 12.13 7.38
CA ALA A 115 -14.60 13.37 8.13
C ALA A 115 -13.23 13.70 8.74
N SER A 116 -12.92 14.98 8.92
CA SER A 116 -11.65 15.44 9.48
C SER A 116 -11.87 16.30 10.72
N LEU A 117 -11.03 16.09 11.75
CA LEU A 117 -11.06 16.89 12.98
C LEU A 117 -10.06 18.04 12.88
N LEU A 118 -10.51 19.24 13.21
CA LEU A 118 -9.63 20.41 13.28
C LEU A 118 -8.84 20.43 14.60
N CYS A 119 -7.62 19.90 14.58
CA CYS A 119 -6.76 19.79 15.78
C CYS A 119 -6.51 21.13 16.49
N GLN A 120 -6.54 22.26 15.78
CA GLN A 120 -6.38 23.59 16.39
C GLN A 120 -7.50 23.92 17.39
N CYS A 121 -8.73 23.52 17.11
CA CYS A 121 -9.86 23.73 18.03
C CYS A 121 -9.72 22.85 19.27
N LEU A 122 -9.29 21.60 19.10
CA LEU A 122 -9.03 20.67 20.21
C LEU A 122 -7.92 21.19 21.13
N TRP A 123 -6.84 21.73 20.57
CA TRP A 123 -5.75 22.30 21.36
C TRP A 123 -6.19 23.51 22.17
N LYS A 124 -6.99 24.40 21.58
CA LYS A 124 -7.56 25.56 22.29
C LYS A 124 -8.52 25.14 23.40
N MET A 125 -9.39 24.15 23.15
CA MET A 125 -10.30 23.61 24.17
C MET A 125 -9.54 22.92 25.31
N GLY A 126 -8.55 22.08 25.00
CA GLY A 126 -7.72 21.41 26.00
C GLY A 126 -6.99 22.41 26.90
N ASN A 127 -6.39 23.45 26.32
CA ASN A 127 -5.76 24.52 27.10
C ASN A 127 -6.75 25.34 27.91
N LEU A 128 -7.97 25.56 27.41
CA LEU A 128 -9.02 26.24 28.18
C LEU A 128 -9.47 25.41 29.38
N ILE A 129 -9.66 24.10 29.19
CA ILE A 129 -10.06 23.17 30.24
C ILE A 129 -8.96 23.09 31.31
N ILE A 130 -7.70 22.96 30.92
CA ILE A 130 -6.57 22.94 31.87
C ILE A 130 -6.48 24.25 32.64
N LYS A 131 -6.61 25.41 31.98
CA LYS A 131 -6.59 26.72 32.65
C LYS A 131 -7.75 26.88 33.64
N ASN A 132 -8.96 26.49 33.26
CA ASN A 132 -10.12 26.57 34.15
C ASN A 132 -10.02 25.58 35.31
N PHE A 133 -9.47 24.39 35.09
CA PHE A 133 -9.23 23.41 36.15
C PHE A 133 -8.15 23.87 37.14
N MET A 134 -7.07 24.51 36.66
CA MET A 134 -6.06 25.12 37.55
C MET A 134 -6.60 26.32 38.33
N MET A 135 -7.51 27.13 37.76
CA MET A 135 -8.16 28.21 38.51
C MET A 135 -9.10 27.69 39.60
N LEU A 136 -9.83 26.60 39.36
CA LEU A 136 -10.74 25.99 40.34
C LEU A 136 -10.01 25.27 41.51
N GLN A 137 -8.70 25.03 41.42
CA GLN A 137 -7.90 24.48 42.52
C GLN A 137 -7.22 25.56 43.40
N LEU A 138 -7.41 26.84 43.06
CA LEU A 138 -6.84 27.98 43.79
C LEU A 138 -7.88 28.77 44.61
N GLU A 139 -9.13 28.29 44.66
CA GLU A 139 -10.19 28.72 45.59
C GLU A 139 -10.41 27.64 46.67
#